data_AF-R7YH30-F1
#
_entry.id   AF-R7YH30-F1
#
_cell.length_a   1.000
_cell.length_b   1.000
_cell.length_c   1.000
_cell.angle_alpha   90.00
_cell.angle_beta   90.00
_cell.angle_gamma   90.00
#
_symmetry.space_group_name_H-M   'P 1'
#
loop_
_entity.id
_entity.type
_entity.pdbx_description
1 polymer ?
#
loop_
_entity_poly.entity_id
_entity_poly.type
_entity_poly.pdbx_seq_one_letter_code
_entity_poly.pdbx_strand_id
1 'polypeptide(L)'
;MAPPPSMPDGWYDGKDRDQFFTSKWNRGCYVRFTGSFQNAQGGTMLDLHGGGGHTPAVAGFSDGGPSNKNQIWKLVEVITGAYAIVNVGNNHHIVAQGKTQPVLCDDRSIDDKKGWWRLSGQTGNNKNKFETLRFKNQEFDEDGYLDLAAGHSGNGTPVYCYKGNSGNNQKWKLISRSG
;
A
#
# COMPACT_ATOMS: atom_id res chain seq x y z
N MET A 1 -4.92 -5.56 26.96
CA MET A 1 -5.02 -5.04 25.58
C MET A 1 -5.31 -6.20 24.66
N ALA A 2 -6.34 -6.12 23.81
CA ALA A 2 -6.62 -7.15 22.82
C ALA A 2 -5.54 -7.14 21.73
N PRO A 3 -5.12 -8.29 21.18
CA PRO A 3 -4.23 -8.30 20.01
C PRO A 3 -4.90 -7.55 18.85
N PRO A 4 -4.15 -6.80 18.03
CA PRO A 4 -4.71 -6.23 16.81
C PRO A 4 -5.19 -7.36 15.89
N PRO A 5 -6.20 -7.10 15.04
CA PRO A 5 -6.74 -8.13 14.16
C PRO A 5 -5.59 -8.70 13.31
N SER A 6 -5.41 -10.01 13.39
CA SER A 6 -4.67 -10.75 12.38
C SER A 6 -5.25 -10.39 11.01
N MET A 7 -4.41 -10.36 9.97
CA MET A 7 -4.90 -10.51 8.60
C MET A 7 -5.98 -11.60 8.59
N PRO A 8 -7.18 -11.39 8.00
CA PRO A 8 -8.20 -12.43 8.01
C PRO A 8 -7.66 -13.70 7.38
N ASP A 9 -8.13 -14.83 7.87
CA ASP A 9 -7.84 -16.13 7.28
C ASP A 9 -8.20 -16.10 5.78
N GLY A 10 -7.26 -16.52 4.92
CA GLY A 10 -7.40 -16.51 3.46
C GLY A 10 -6.56 -15.45 2.72
N TRP A 11 -5.91 -14.53 3.43
CA TRP A 11 -4.93 -13.57 2.86
C TRP A 11 -3.50 -14.11 2.79
N TYR A 12 -3.27 -15.28 3.39
CA TYR A 12 -2.01 -15.99 3.37
C TYR A 12 -2.08 -17.11 2.33
N ASP A 13 -1.25 -17.06 1.30
CA ASP A 13 -1.07 -18.18 0.36
C ASP A 13 -0.10 -19.25 0.90
N GLY A 14 0.43 -19.05 2.12
CA GLY A 14 1.37 -19.95 2.78
C GLY A 14 2.78 -19.95 2.19
N LYS A 15 3.04 -19.22 1.09
CA LYS A 15 4.34 -19.16 0.40
C LYS A 15 5.19 -17.97 0.82
N ASP A 16 4.58 -16.90 1.31
CA ASP A 16 5.27 -15.64 1.61
C ASP A 16 5.71 -15.47 3.09
N ARG A 17 6.05 -16.55 3.81
CA ARG A 17 6.71 -16.45 5.14
C ARG A 17 8.21 -16.17 5.05
N ASP A 18 8.64 -15.55 3.97
CA ASP A 18 10.02 -15.11 3.81
C ASP A 18 10.28 -13.90 4.69
N GLN A 19 11.16 -14.08 5.67
CA GLN A 19 11.80 -12.98 6.35
C GLN A 19 12.64 -12.23 5.31
N PHE A 20 12.40 -10.93 5.14
CA PHE A 20 13.24 -10.10 4.31
C PHE A 20 14.59 -9.93 5.02
N PHE A 21 15.63 -10.62 4.53
CA PHE A 21 16.99 -10.47 5.03
C PHE A 21 17.78 -9.54 4.13
N THR A 22 17.71 -8.25 4.39
CA THR A 22 18.78 -7.32 3.97
C THR A 22 19.16 -6.45 5.16
N SER A 23 20.33 -5.81 5.12
CA SER A 23 20.79 -4.88 6.16
C SER A 23 19.84 -3.70 6.41
N LYS A 24 18.83 -3.50 5.55
CA LYS A 24 17.79 -2.47 5.67
C LYS A 24 16.53 -2.92 6.44
N TRP A 25 16.33 -4.23 6.68
CA TRP A 25 15.12 -4.77 7.31
C TRP A 25 15.45 -5.43 8.65
N ASN A 26 14.83 -4.95 9.73
CA ASN A 26 15.01 -5.53 11.06
C ASN A 26 14.50 -6.98 11.11
N ARG A 27 15.14 -7.82 11.94
CA ARG A 27 14.64 -9.16 12.26
C ARG A 27 13.20 -9.04 12.77
N GLY A 28 12.27 -9.73 12.12
CA GLY A 28 10.85 -9.74 12.52
C GLY A 28 9.88 -9.07 11.54
N CYS A 29 10.35 -8.50 10.44
CA CYS A 29 9.46 -8.08 9.34
C CYS A 29 8.99 -9.29 8.52
N TYR A 30 7.72 -9.31 8.12
CA TYR A 30 7.13 -10.38 7.32
C TYR A 30 6.43 -9.84 6.09
N VAL A 31 6.66 -10.45 4.92
CA VAL A 31 5.77 -10.24 3.77
C VAL A 31 4.43 -10.89 4.10
N ARG A 32 3.34 -10.18 3.86
CA ARG A 32 1.98 -10.66 4.10
C ARG A 32 1.13 -10.70 2.84
N PHE A 33 1.55 -9.98 1.80
CA PHE A 33 0.91 -9.99 0.49
C PHE A 33 1.90 -9.50 -0.55
N THR A 34 1.88 -10.11 -1.74
CA THR A 34 2.54 -9.62 -2.94
C THR A 34 1.49 -9.48 -4.06
N GLY A 35 1.40 -8.31 -4.66
CA GLY A 35 0.45 -8.08 -5.74
C GLY A 35 0.23 -6.61 -6.10
N SER A 36 -0.86 -6.34 -6.80
CA SER A 36 -1.26 -4.98 -7.18
C SER A 36 -2.38 -4.44 -6.31
N PHE A 37 -2.42 -3.11 -6.20
CA PHE A 37 -3.48 -2.37 -5.53
C PHE A 37 -4.26 -1.58 -6.56
N GLN A 38 -5.52 -1.94 -6.81
CA GLN A 38 -6.39 -1.23 -7.73
C GLN A 38 -7.30 -0.26 -6.97
N ASN A 39 -7.33 1.02 -7.34
CA ASN A 39 -8.24 1.98 -6.75
C ASN A 39 -9.70 1.62 -7.06
N ALA A 40 -10.58 1.69 -6.06
CA ALA A 40 -11.97 1.27 -6.19
C ALA A 40 -12.85 2.25 -6.97
N GLN A 41 -12.43 3.50 -7.16
CA GLN A 41 -13.18 4.50 -7.92
C GLN A 41 -12.80 4.49 -9.40
N GLY A 42 -11.50 4.71 -9.69
CA GLY A 42 -11.01 4.89 -11.05
C GLY A 42 -10.55 3.61 -11.75
N GLY A 43 -10.39 2.50 -11.01
CA GLY A 43 -9.88 1.24 -11.56
C GLY A 43 -8.39 1.26 -11.93
N THR A 44 -7.70 2.37 -11.70
CA THR A 44 -6.24 2.50 -11.92
C THR A 44 -5.46 1.77 -10.83
N MET A 45 -4.32 1.20 -11.22
CA MET A 45 -3.36 0.59 -10.33
C MET A 45 -2.51 1.64 -9.63
N LEU A 46 -2.14 1.35 -8.39
CA LEU A 46 -1.04 2.02 -7.70
C LEU A 46 0.25 1.71 -8.46
N ASP A 47 0.92 2.74 -8.96
CA ASP A 47 2.05 2.63 -9.89
C ASP A 47 3.23 3.48 -9.42
N LEU A 48 4.44 2.90 -9.49
CA LEU A 48 5.70 3.60 -9.38
C LEU A 48 5.96 4.37 -10.68
N HIS A 49 5.50 5.62 -10.71
CA HIS A 49 5.42 6.44 -11.91
C HIS A 49 6.81 6.66 -12.53
N GLY A 50 6.95 6.24 -13.79
CA GLY A 50 8.23 6.33 -14.51
C GLY A 50 9.36 5.54 -13.85
N GLY A 51 9.06 4.47 -13.10
CA GLY A 51 10.06 3.70 -12.34
C GLY A 51 10.64 4.45 -11.14
N GLY A 52 10.01 5.55 -10.70
CA GLY A 52 10.41 6.37 -9.56
C GLY A 52 11.15 7.64 -9.93
N GLY A 53 11.37 7.92 -11.22
CA GLY A 53 12.05 9.12 -11.70
C GLY A 53 11.15 10.34 -11.94
N HIS A 54 9.83 10.22 -11.74
CA HIS A 54 8.84 11.26 -12.07
C HIS A 54 8.20 11.88 -10.82
N THR A 55 7.62 13.08 -10.97
CA THR A 55 6.79 13.73 -9.94
C THR A 55 5.33 13.75 -10.39
N PRO A 56 4.39 13.16 -9.61
CA PRO A 56 4.60 12.43 -8.36
C PRO A 56 5.26 11.07 -8.60
N ALA A 57 5.99 10.58 -7.60
CA ALA A 57 6.69 9.28 -7.68
C ALA A 57 5.74 8.09 -7.65
N VAL A 58 4.57 8.25 -7.03
CA VAL A 58 3.51 7.25 -6.97
C VAL A 58 2.22 7.84 -7.54
N ALA A 59 1.62 7.14 -8.48
CA ALA A 59 0.45 7.62 -9.22
C ALA A 59 -0.56 6.49 -9.50
N GLY A 60 -1.77 6.88 -9.88
CA GLY A 60 -2.72 6.00 -10.57
C GLY A 60 -2.33 5.83 -12.03
N PHE A 61 -2.31 4.59 -12.50
CA PHE A 61 -2.08 4.26 -13.91
C PHE A 61 -2.97 3.11 -14.38
N SER A 62 -3.25 3.04 -15.68
CA SER A 62 -3.90 1.89 -16.31
C SER A 62 -3.14 0.60 -16.03
N ASP A 63 -3.85 -0.52 -15.91
CA ASP A 63 -3.24 -1.83 -15.65
C ASP A 63 -2.21 -2.19 -16.74
N GLY A 64 -0.95 -2.33 -16.36
CA GLY A 64 0.15 -2.75 -17.23
C GLY A 64 0.34 -4.26 -17.29
N GLY A 65 -0.52 -5.04 -16.64
CA GLY A 65 -0.49 -6.49 -16.64
C GLY A 65 0.39 -7.11 -15.55
N PRO A 66 0.41 -8.45 -15.46
CA PRO A 66 0.91 -9.17 -14.29
C PRO A 66 2.43 -9.12 -14.09
N SER A 67 3.21 -8.68 -15.08
CA SER A 67 4.66 -8.56 -15.02
C SER A 67 5.15 -7.11 -14.81
N ASN A 68 4.24 -6.13 -14.71
CA ASN A 68 4.63 -4.74 -14.51
C ASN A 68 5.11 -4.50 -13.07
N LYS A 69 6.43 -4.52 -12.88
CA LYS A 69 7.09 -4.31 -11.58
C LYS A 69 6.78 -2.95 -10.94
N ASN A 70 6.38 -1.94 -11.72
CA ASN A 70 5.97 -0.65 -11.17
C ASN A 70 4.61 -0.75 -10.44
N GLN A 71 3.80 -1.76 -10.77
CA GLN A 71 2.46 -1.96 -10.21
C GLN A 71 2.39 -3.14 -9.24
N ILE A 72 3.52 -3.82 -8.99
CA ILE A 72 3.60 -4.93 -8.05
C ILE A 72 4.29 -4.44 -6.78
N TRP A 73 3.64 -4.73 -5.66
CA TRP A 73 4.00 -4.23 -4.36
C TRP A 73 3.91 -5.36 -3.32
N LYS A 74 4.78 -5.29 -2.33
CA LYS A 74 4.76 -6.13 -1.14
C LYS A 74 4.15 -5.34 0.00
N LEU A 75 3.24 -5.97 0.72
CA LEU A 75 2.78 -5.51 2.01
C LEU A 75 3.62 -6.20 3.09
N VAL A 76 4.54 -5.44 3.69
CA VAL A 76 5.48 -5.96 4.70
C VAL A 76 5.02 -5.49 6.07
N GLU A 77 4.65 -6.42 6.95
CA GLU A 77 4.35 -6.10 8.36
C GLU A 77 5.67 -5.82 9.09
N VAL A 78 5.82 -4.59 9.59
CA VAL A 78 7.06 -4.10 10.22
C VAL A 78 6.98 -4.25 11.74
N ILE A 79 5.84 -3.88 12.31
CA ILE A 79 5.43 -4.18 13.67
C ILE A 79 3.96 -4.59 13.64
N THR A 80 3.46 -5.19 14.71
CA THR A 80 2.10 -5.72 14.77
C THR A 80 1.05 -4.70 14.32
N GLY A 81 0.40 -4.98 13.19
CA GLY A 81 -0.66 -4.17 12.60
C GLY A 81 -0.20 -2.90 11.87
N ALA A 82 1.10 -2.70 11.64
CA ALA A 82 1.64 -1.62 10.83
C ALA A 82 2.50 -2.17 9.69
N TYR A 83 2.25 -1.67 8.49
CA TYR A 83 2.80 -2.23 7.27
C TYR A 83 3.52 -1.18 6.45
N ALA A 84 4.61 -1.58 5.80
CA ALA A 84 5.17 -0.85 4.68
C ALA A 84 4.64 -1.38 3.35
N ILE A 85 4.49 -0.49 2.38
CA ILE A 85 4.08 -0.83 1.01
C ILE A 85 5.31 -0.69 0.12
N VAL A 86 5.95 -1.81 -0.21
CA VAL A 86 7.27 -1.86 -0.85
C VAL A 86 7.12 -2.20 -2.32
N ASN A 87 7.68 -1.40 -3.23
CA ASN A 87 7.67 -1.71 -4.65
C ASN A 87 8.67 -2.85 -4.96
N VAL A 88 8.31 -3.79 -5.82
CA VAL A 88 9.22 -4.91 -6.17
C VAL A 88 10.30 -4.52 -7.20
N GLY A 89 10.09 -3.45 -7.95
CA GLY A 89 11.02 -2.96 -8.97
C GLY A 89 12.26 -2.31 -8.39
N ASN A 90 12.12 -1.50 -7.34
CA ASN A 90 13.24 -0.78 -6.72
C ASN A 90 13.48 -1.11 -5.23
N ASN A 91 12.62 -1.92 -4.58
CA ASN A 91 12.65 -2.22 -3.14
C ASN A 91 12.52 -1.01 -2.22
N HIS A 92 12.03 0.13 -2.73
CA HIS A 92 11.68 1.31 -1.94
C HIS A 92 10.23 1.21 -1.48
N HIS A 93 9.82 2.02 -0.51
CA HIS A 93 8.48 1.94 0.06
C HIS A 93 7.74 3.27 0.02
N ILE A 94 6.42 3.19 0.09
CA ILE A 94 5.54 4.36 0.04
C ILE A 94 5.64 5.13 1.34
N VAL A 95 5.96 6.42 1.24
CA VAL A 95 6.16 7.30 2.38
C VAL A 95 5.32 8.57 2.26
N ALA A 96 4.62 8.92 3.34
CA ALA A 96 3.92 10.18 3.44
C ALA A 96 4.89 11.34 3.73
N GLN A 97 4.77 12.46 3.00
CA GLN A 97 5.59 13.66 3.26
C GLN A 97 4.92 14.67 4.20
N GLY A 98 3.59 14.64 4.24
CA GLY A 98 2.76 15.56 5.00
C GLY A 98 1.29 15.42 4.60
N LYS A 99 0.41 16.13 5.30
CA LYS A 99 -1.01 16.18 4.92
C LYS A 99 -1.14 16.84 3.54
N THR A 100 -1.99 16.26 2.70
CA THR A 100 -2.29 16.71 1.34
C THR A 100 -1.09 16.77 0.39
N GLN A 101 0.02 16.12 0.74
CA GLN A 101 1.21 16.00 -0.10
C GLN A 101 1.22 14.68 -0.84
N PRO A 102 1.73 14.63 -2.09
CA PRO A 102 1.92 13.37 -2.80
C PRO A 102 2.79 12.45 -1.95
N VAL A 103 2.50 11.15 -1.98
CA VAL A 103 3.39 10.17 -1.35
C VAL A 103 4.63 9.97 -2.22
N LEU A 104 5.74 9.65 -1.57
CA LEU A 104 6.99 9.23 -2.24
C LEU A 104 7.06 7.72 -2.38
N CYS A 105 8.03 7.25 -3.17
CA CYS A 105 8.59 5.91 -3.07
C CYS A 105 10.09 6.04 -2.76
N ASP A 106 10.47 5.79 -1.51
CA ASP A 106 11.73 6.24 -0.93
C ASP A 106 12.48 5.09 -0.23
N ASP A 107 13.81 5.17 -0.15
CA ASP A 107 14.69 4.12 0.35
C ASP A 107 15.11 4.29 1.82
N ARG A 108 14.49 5.26 2.52
CA ARG A 108 14.68 5.52 3.95
C ARG A 108 14.46 4.29 4.83
N SER A 109 14.85 4.45 6.10
CA SER A 109 14.66 3.40 7.11
C SER A 109 13.20 2.97 7.18
N ILE A 110 12.99 1.65 7.24
CA ILE A 110 11.66 1.11 7.43
C ILE A 110 11.09 1.44 8.81
N ASP A 111 11.90 1.86 9.77
CA ASP A 111 11.42 2.29 11.09
C ASP A 111 10.86 3.73 11.08
N ASP A 112 10.94 4.44 9.94
CA ASP A 112 10.27 5.74 9.77
C ASP A 112 8.75 5.53 9.72
N LYS A 113 8.05 6.05 10.74
CA LYS A 113 6.59 5.99 10.85
C LYS A 113 5.85 6.64 9.68
N LYS A 114 6.50 7.52 8.93
CA LYS A 114 5.93 8.07 7.69
C LYS A 114 5.73 7.00 6.61
N GLY A 115 6.47 5.90 6.67
CA GLY A 115 6.30 4.72 5.81
C GLY A 115 5.38 3.64 6.40
N TRP A 116 4.84 3.85 7.60
CA TRP A 116 3.96 2.87 8.26
C TRP A 116 2.49 3.17 7.96
N TRP A 117 1.80 2.14 7.48
CA TRP A 117 0.41 2.16 7.09
C TRP A 117 -0.37 1.10 7.88
N ARG A 118 -1.39 1.52 8.62
CA ARG A 118 -2.37 0.62 9.24
C ARG A 118 -3.50 0.35 8.28
N LEU A 119 -3.95 -0.89 8.23
CA LEU A 119 -5.04 -1.32 7.36
C LEU A 119 -6.37 -1.13 8.07
N SER A 120 -7.37 -0.63 7.34
CA SER A 120 -8.78 -0.66 7.73
C SER A 120 -9.63 -1.02 6.52
N GLY A 121 -10.64 -1.88 6.66
CA GLY A 121 -11.47 -2.30 5.54
C GLY A 121 -12.93 -2.45 5.98
N GLN A 122 -13.87 -2.07 5.12
CA GLN A 122 -15.27 -2.42 5.31
C GLN A 122 -15.41 -3.93 5.08
N THR A 123 -15.73 -4.67 6.12
CA THR A 123 -16.32 -6.00 5.98
C THR A 123 -17.69 -5.83 5.33
N GLY A 124 -17.82 -6.24 4.06
CA GLY A 124 -19.10 -6.76 3.60
C GLY A 124 -19.49 -7.98 4.46
N ASN A 125 -20.74 -8.41 4.38
CA ASN A 125 -21.31 -9.48 5.21
C ASN A 125 -20.64 -10.87 5.08
N ASN A 126 -19.54 -10.97 4.33
CA ASN A 126 -18.78 -12.19 4.10
C ASN A 126 -17.33 -11.99 4.59
N LYS A 127 -17.02 -12.56 5.76
CA LYS A 127 -15.76 -12.36 6.51
C LYS A 127 -14.48 -12.76 5.76
N ASN A 128 -14.61 -13.42 4.61
CA ASN A 128 -13.49 -13.96 3.83
C ASN A 128 -13.20 -13.17 2.54
N LYS A 129 -13.78 -11.98 2.37
CA LYS A 129 -13.53 -11.12 1.21
C LYS A 129 -13.54 -9.66 1.66
N PHE A 130 -12.37 -9.07 1.94
CA PHE A 130 -12.33 -7.60 1.86
C PHE A 130 -12.49 -7.24 0.39
N GLU A 131 -13.54 -6.52 0.04
CA GLU A 131 -13.66 -5.95 -1.30
C GLU A 131 -12.56 -4.91 -1.51
N THR A 132 -12.25 -4.13 -0.47
CA THR A 132 -11.23 -3.07 -0.50
C THR A 132 -10.61 -2.83 0.87
N LEU A 133 -9.36 -2.34 0.88
CA LEU A 133 -8.64 -1.84 2.06
C LEU A 133 -8.42 -0.33 1.94
N ARG A 134 -8.32 0.33 3.08
CA ARG A 134 -7.82 1.70 3.25
C ARG A 134 -6.51 1.63 4.03
N PHE A 135 -5.52 2.39 3.58
CA PHE A 135 -4.22 2.50 4.23
C PHE A 135 -4.17 3.81 5.01
N LYS A 136 -4.20 3.74 6.34
CA LYS A 136 -4.07 4.90 7.23
C LYS A 136 -2.62 5.06 7.65
N ASN A 137 -2.01 6.20 7.39
CA ASN A 137 -0.64 6.48 7.81
C ASN A 137 -0.54 6.55 9.35
N GLN A 138 0.54 6.03 9.91
CA GLN A 138 0.77 5.97 11.36
C GLN A 138 1.22 7.31 11.96
N GLU A 139 2.03 8.07 11.24
CA GLU A 139 2.61 9.33 11.74
C GLU A 139 1.58 10.47 11.71
N PHE A 140 0.73 10.50 10.68
CA PHE A 140 -0.17 11.63 10.41
C PHE A 140 -1.61 11.41 10.90
N ASP A 141 -1.75 11.20 12.22
CA ASP A 141 -2.97 11.22 13.07
C ASP A 141 -4.32 10.80 12.43
N GLU A 142 -5.47 11.24 12.98
CA GLU A 142 -6.80 10.61 12.84
C GLU A 142 -7.27 10.24 11.43
N ASP A 143 -6.69 10.80 10.36
CA ASP A 143 -7.29 10.71 9.04
C ASP A 143 -6.32 10.72 7.85
N GLY A 144 -5.00 10.51 7.99
CA GLY A 144 -4.13 10.43 6.82
C GLY A 144 -4.30 9.11 6.05
N TYR A 145 -4.92 9.10 4.87
CA TYR A 145 -5.13 7.90 4.05
C TYR A 145 -4.41 7.98 2.69
N LEU A 146 -4.00 6.81 2.19
CA LEU A 146 -3.55 6.66 0.80
C LEU A 146 -4.71 6.92 -0.15
N ASP A 147 -4.66 8.04 -0.86
CA ASP A 147 -5.78 8.63 -1.59
C ASP A 147 -5.40 8.90 -3.04
N LEU A 148 -6.12 8.32 -4.00
CA LEU A 148 -6.00 8.70 -5.40
C LEU A 148 -6.68 10.06 -5.61
N ALA A 149 -5.93 11.05 -6.10
CA ALA A 149 -6.40 12.43 -6.21
C ALA A 149 -7.78 12.53 -6.89
N ALA A 150 -8.79 12.96 -6.14
CA ALA A 150 -10.18 13.10 -6.57
C ALA A 150 -10.80 11.83 -7.22
N GLY A 151 -10.14 10.67 -7.09
CA GLY A 151 -10.52 9.43 -7.76
C GLY A 151 -10.43 9.48 -9.29
N HIS A 152 -9.62 10.39 -9.86
CA HIS A 152 -9.43 10.46 -11.31
C HIS A 152 -8.71 9.20 -11.83
N SER A 153 -9.15 8.70 -12.99
CA SER A 153 -8.59 7.52 -13.65
C SER A 153 -7.51 7.85 -14.70
N GLY A 154 -7.09 9.11 -14.80
CA GLY A 154 -6.05 9.53 -15.72
C GLY A 154 -4.68 8.99 -15.29
N ASN A 155 -3.89 8.51 -16.24
CA ASN A 155 -2.52 8.09 -16.00
C ASN A 155 -1.69 9.25 -15.40
N GLY A 156 -0.92 8.95 -14.35
CA GLY A 156 -0.15 9.96 -13.63
C GLY A 156 -0.95 10.74 -12.59
N THR A 157 -2.22 10.38 -12.34
CA THR A 157 -3.02 10.99 -11.25
C THR A 157 -2.29 10.79 -9.92
N PRO A 158 -1.97 11.86 -9.17
CA PRO A 158 -1.20 11.71 -7.94
C PRO A 158 -1.89 10.86 -6.88
N VAL A 159 -1.09 10.17 -6.08
CA VAL A 159 -1.54 9.55 -4.84
C VAL A 159 -1.05 10.38 -3.66
N TYR A 160 -1.97 10.79 -2.81
CA TYR A 160 -1.73 11.66 -1.65
C TYR A 160 -1.79 10.89 -0.34
N CYS A 161 -1.17 11.47 0.70
CA CYS A 161 -1.61 11.23 2.08
C CYS A 161 -2.67 12.29 2.41
N TYR A 162 -3.95 11.92 2.39
CA TYR A 162 -5.07 12.87 2.45
C TYR A 162 -6.06 12.55 3.55
N LYS A 163 -6.80 13.57 4.02
CA LYS A 163 -7.80 13.41 5.08
C LYS A 163 -8.85 12.36 4.71
N GLY A 164 -9.21 11.53 5.67
CA GLY A 164 -10.24 10.51 5.59
C GLY A 164 -11.57 11.10 5.15
N ASN A 165 -12.15 10.52 4.11
CA ASN A 165 -13.48 10.91 3.61
C ASN A 165 -14.35 9.70 3.27
N SER A 166 -13.86 8.48 3.53
CA SER A 166 -14.52 7.21 3.19
C SER A 166 -14.86 7.02 1.70
N GLY A 167 -14.34 7.89 0.83
CA GLY A 167 -14.52 7.85 -0.62
C GLY A 167 -13.86 6.63 -1.25
N ASN A 168 -14.35 6.22 -2.41
CA ASN A 168 -13.80 5.07 -3.14
C ASN A 168 -12.35 5.33 -3.62
N ASN A 169 -11.96 6.59 -3.72
CA ASN A 169 -10.59 7.00 -4.02
C ASN A 169 -9.59 6.69 -2.88
N GLN A 170 -10.05 6.36 -1.67
CA GLN A 170 -9.23 5.89 -0.54
C GLN A 170 -9.28 4.37 -0.33
N LYS A 171 -9.97 3.66 -1.22
CA LYS A 171 -10.22 2.22 -1.13
C LYS A 171 -9.46 1.50 -2.24
N TRP A 172 -8.77 0.43 -1.88
CA TRP A 172 -7.85 -0.30 -2.75
C TRP A 172 -8.17 -1.79 -2.74
N LYS A 173 -8.46 -2.35 -3.91
CA LYS A 173 -8.64 -3.79 -4.12
C LYS A 173 -7.26 -4.44 -4.23
N LEU A 174 -7.07 -5.58 -3.58
CA LEU A 174 -5.82 -6.34 -3.68
C LEU A 174 -5.99 -7.39 -4.78
N ILE A 175 -5.03 -7.43 -5.69
CA ILE A 175 -4.98 -8.37 -6.81
C ILE A 175 -3.68 -9.14 -6.68
N SER A 176 -3.75 -10.41 -6.30
CA SER A 176 -2.56 -11.25 -6.16
C SER A 176 -1.80 -11.33 -7.49
N ARG A 177 -0.50 -11.07 -7.44
CA ARG A 177 0.44 -11.22 -8.57
C ARG A 177 1.75 -11.79 -8.06
N SER A 178 2.36 -12.66 -8.83
CA SER A 178 3.74 -13.09 -8.59
C SER A 178 4.69 -11.94 -8.93
N GLY A 179 5.56 -11.57 -7.98
CA GLY A 179 6.61 -10.57 -8.17
C GLY A 179 7.88 -11.12 -8.81
#